data_AF-A0A376TZH5-F1
#
_entry.id   AF-A0A376TZH5-F1
#
_cell.length_a   1.000
_cell.length_b   1.000
_cell.length_c   1.000
_cell.angle_alpha   90.00
_cell.angle_beta   90.00
_cell.angle_gamma   90.00
#
_symmetry.space_group_name_H-M   'P 1'
#
loop_
_entity.id
_entity.type
_entity.pdbx_description
1 polymer ?
#
loop_
_entity_poly.entity_id
_entity_poly.type
_entity_poly.pdbx_seq_one_letter_code
_entity_poly.pdbx_strand_id
1 'polypeptide(L)'
;MDVIKKKHWWQSDALKWSVLGLLGLLVGYLVVLMYAQGEYLFAITTLILSSAGLYIFANRKAYAWRYVYPGMAGMGLFVLFPLVCTIAIAFTNYSSTNQLTFERAQEVLLDRSWQAGKTYNFGLYPAGDEWQLALSDGETGKKLPLRRV
;
A
#
# COMPACT_ATOMS: atom_id res chain seq x y z
N MET A 1 -37.23 -23.48 42.12
CA MET A 1 -35.95 -22.78 41.90
C MET A 1 -35.67 -22.80 40.41
N ASP A 2 -36.21 -21.84 39.67
CA ASP A 2 -35.95 -21.72 38.23
C ASP A 2 -34.68 -20.94 38.00
N VAL A 3 -33.63 -21.66 37.59
CA VAL A 3 -32.35 -21.06 37.19
C VAL A 3 -32.56 -20.43 35.81
N ILE A 4 -32.94 -19.15 35.80
CA ILE A 4 -32.96 -18.32 34.60
C ILE A 4 -31.51 -18.21 34.10
N LYS A 5 -31.12 -19.07 33.16
CA LYS A 5 -29.86 -18.92 32.43
C LYS A 5 -29.92 -17.60 31.66
N LYS A 6 -29.27 -16.56 32.18
CA LYS A 6 -28.99 -15.33 31.43
C LYS A 6 -28.24 -15.70 30.17
N LYS A 7 -28.92 -15.65 29.02
CA LYS A 7 -28.30 -15.78 27.70
C LYS A 7 -27.31 -14.62 27.56
N HIS A 8 -26.02 -14.91 27.66
CA HIS A 8 -24.96 -13.91 27.66
C HIS A 8 -25.06 -13.11 26.34
N TRP A 9 -25.24 -11.78 26.43
CA TRP A 9 -25.50 -10.88 25.29
C TRP A 9 -24.45 -11.01 24.15
N TRP A 10 -23.25 -11.46 24.52
CA TRP A 10 -22.11 -11.79 23.64
C TRP A 10 -22.32 -12.95 22.65
N GLN A 11 -23.37 -13.76 22.79
CA GLN A 11 -23.65 -14.89 21.87
C GLN A 11 -24.86 -14.64 20.96
N SER A 12 -25.37 -13.40 20.91
CA SER A 12 -26.48 -13.06 20.02
C SER A 12 -26.07 -13.28 18.55
N ASP A 13 -26.94 -13.94 17.78
CA ASP A 13 -26.68 -14.15 16.35
C ASP A 13 -26.56 -12.82 15.60
N ALA A 14 -27.23 -11.77 16.08
CA ALA A 14 -27.07 -10.40 15.59
C ALA A 14 -25.63 -9.88 15.73
N LEU A 15 -24.93 -10.17 16.84
CA LEU A 15 -23.54 -9.76 17.01
C LEU A 15 -22.60 -10.48 16.03
N LYS A 16 -22.83 -11.78 15.77
CA LYS A 16 -22.05 -12.55 14.79
C LYS A 16 -22.18 -11.96 13.39
N TRP A 17 -23.41 -11.66 12.97
CA TRP A 17 -23.67 -11.04 11.66
C TRP A 17 -23.13 -9.61 11.58
N SER A 18 -23.21 -8.84 12.67
CA SER A 18 -22.62 -7.50 12.76
C SER A 18 -21.10 -7.53 12.63
N VAL A 19 -20.41 -8.43 13.33
CA VAL A 19 -18.95 -8.62 13.22
C VAL A 19 -18.55 -9.04 11.81
N LEU A 20 -19.29 -9.99 11.21
CA LEU A 20 -19.02 -10.44 9.84
C LEU A 20 -19.24 -9.33 8.81
N GLY A 21 -20.30 -8.53 8.98
CA GLY A 21 -20.58 -7.37 8.13
C GLY A 21 -19.52 -6.28 8.25
N LEU A 22 -19.05 -5.99 9.47
CA LEU A 22 -18.00 -4.99 9.72
C LEU A 22 -16.66 -5.45 9.11
N LEU A 23 -16.29 -6.72 9.29
CA LEU A 23 -15.12 -7.31 8.63
C LEU A 23 -15.24 -7.26 7.10
N GLY A 24 -16.41 -7.61 6.54
CA GLY A 24 -16.65 -7.53 5.11
C GLY A 24 -16.52 -6.11 4.55
N LEU A 25 -17.04 -5.12 5.28
CA LEU A 25 -16.94 -3.71 4.90
C LEU A 25 -15.49 -3.22 4.93
N LEU A 26 -14.73 -3.59 5.96
CA LEU A 26 -13.31 -3.27 6.07
C LEU A 26 -12.53 -3.89 4.91
N VAL A 27 -12.74 -5.17 4.62
CA VAL A 27 -12.09 -5.87 3.49
C VAL A 27 -12.42 -5.18 2.16
N GLY A 28 -13.69 -4.90 1.89
CA GLY A 28 -14.10 -4.24 0.66
C GLY A 28 -13.48 -2.85 0.50
N TYR A 29 -13.44 -2.07 1.57
CA TYR A 29 -12.79 -0.75 1.59
C TYR A 29 -11.29 -0.85 1.28
N LEU A 30 -10.57 -1.77 1.93
CA LEU A 30 -9.14 -1.96 1.68
C LEU A 30 -8.85 -2.42 0.25
N VAL A 31 -9.66 -3.31 -0.30
CA VAL A 31 -9.49 -3.79 -1.70
C VAL A 31 -9.65 -2.64 -2.69
N VAL A 32 -10.62 -1.75 -2.49
CA VAL A 32 -10.80 -0.57 -3.34
C VAL A 32 -9.63 0.39 -3.22
N LEU A 33 -9.11 0.61 -2.00
CA LEU A 33 -7.94 1.45 -1.78
C LEU A 33 -6.69 0.88 -2.48
N MET A 34 -6.45 -0.42 -2.37
CA MET A 34 -5.34 -1.11 -3.04
C MET A 34 -5.47 -1.02 -4.56
N TYR A 35 -6.68 -1.18 -5.09
CA TYR A 35 -6.96 -1.02 -6.51
C TYR A 35 -6.65 0.41 -7.00
N ALA A 36 -7.03 1.43 -6.21
CA ALA A 36 -6.78 2.84 -6.55
C ALA A 36 -5.29 3.20 -6.54
N GLN A 37 -4.48 2.52 -5.73
CA GLN A 37 -3.02 2.70 -5.69
C GLN A 37 -2.28 1.95 -6.82
N GLY A 38 -2.98 1.15 -7.63
CA GLY A 38 -2.39 0.36 -8.72
C GLY A 38 -1.85 -1.01 -8.30
N GLU A 39 -2.05 -1.43 -7.05
CA GLU A 39 -1.55 -2.69 -6.51
C GLU A 39 -2.48 -3.87 -6.85
N TYR A 40 -2.66 -4.15 -8.15
CA TYR A 40 -3.66 -5.13 -8.65
C TYR A 40 -3.44 -6.55 -8.12
N LEU A 41 -2.19 -7.03 -8.08
CA LEU A 41 -1.82 -8.37 -7.60
C LEU A 41 -2.22 -8.56 -6.13
N PHE A 42 -1.94 -7.57 -5.30
CA PHE A 42 -2.25 -7.60 -3.88
C PHE A 42 -3.76 -7.45 -3.63
N ALA A 43 -4.43 -6.59 -4.40
CA ALA A 43 -5.88 -6.41 -4.34
C ALA A 43 -6.64 -7.70 -4.66
N ILE A 44 -6.28 -8.39 -5.75
CA ILE A 44 -6.92 -9.64 -6.17
C ILE A 44 -6.69 -10.74 -5.12
N THR A 45 -5.45 -10.89 -4.64
CA THR A 45 -5.11 -11.91 -3.64
C THR A 45 -5.87 -11.69 -2.33
N THR A 46 -5.90 -10.45 -1.83
CA THR A 46 -6.62 -10.07 -0.61
C THR A 46 -8.12 -10.30 -0.74
N LEU A 47 -8.69 -9.99 -1.91
CA LEU A 47 -10.10 -10.23 -2.20
C LEU A 47 -10.44 -11.72 -2.17
N ILE A 48 -9.65 -12.56 -2.86
CA ILE A 48 -9.90 -14.01 -2.94
C ILE A 48 -9.77 -14.65 -1.55
N LEU A 49 -8.69 -14.38 -0.83
CA LEU A 49 -8.49 -14.89 0.54
C LEU A 49 -9.65 -14.43 1.43
N SER A 50 -9.86 -13.12 1.54
CA SER A 50 -10.85 -12.59 2.49
C SER A 50 -12.27 -13.06 2.18
N SER A 51 -12.63 -13.19 0.89
CA SER A 51 -13.93 -13.75 0.49
C SER A 51 -14.08 -15.21 0.91
N ALA A 52 -13.04 -16.04 0.71
CA ALA A 52 -13.04 -17.42 1.17
C ALA A 52 -13.13 -17.51 2.71
N GLY A 53 -12.38 -16.67 3.42
CA GLY A 53 -12.44 -16.56 4.88
C GLY A 53 -13.85 -16.20 5.37
N LEU A 54 -14.42 -15.10 4.86
CA LEU A 54 -15.77 -14.66 5.22
C LEU A 54 -16.81 -15.75 4.94
N TYR A 55 -16.71 -16.45 3.81
CA TYR A 55 -17.60 -17.57 3.48
C TYR A 55 -17.50 -18.73 4.49
N ILE A 56 -16.27 -19.14 4.84
CA ILE A 56 -16.01 -20.22 5.80
C ILE A 56 -16.54 -19.88 7.21
N PHE A 57 -16.38 -18.62 7.63
CA PHE A 57 -16.88 -18.15 8.92
C PHE A 57 -18.40 -17.88 8.94
N ALA A 58 -19.00 -17.54 7.79
CA ALA A 58 -20.44 -17.38 7.63
C ALA A 58 -21.20 -18.71 7.70
N ASN A 59 -20.71 -19.75 7.01
CA ASN A 59 -21.41 -21.01 6.88
C ASN A 59 -21.13 -21.95 8.06
N ARG A 60 -22.17 -22.58 8.61
CA ARG A 60 -22.02 -23.59 9.69
C ARG A 60 -21.50 -24.93 9.16
N LYS A 61 -21.76 -25.24 7.88
CA LYS A 61 -21.29 -26.49 7.23
C LYS A 61 -19.77 -26.52 7.05
N ALA A 62 -19.12 -25.35 7.03
CA ALA A 62 -17.68 -25.21 6.86
C ALA A 62 -16.90 -25.19 8.19
N TYR A 63 -17.45 -25.75 9.27
CA TYR A 63 -16.84 -25.65 10.60
C TYR A 63 -15.41 -26.22 10.67
N ALA A 64 -15.16 -27.35 9.99
CA ALA A 64 -13.82 -27.94 9.89
C ALA A 64 -12.81 -26.97 9.23
N TRP A 65 -13.24 -26.22 8.22
CA TRP A 65 -12.40 -25.27 7.48
C TRP A 65 -11.97 -24.07 8.32
N ARG A 66 -12.65 -23.74 9.42
CA ARG A 66 -12.28 -22.61 10.29
C ARG A 66 -10.93 -22.79 10.97
N TYR A 67 -10.51 -24.04 11.19
CA TYR A 67 -9.21 -24.36 11.78
C TYR A 67 -8.10 -24.50 10.74
N VAL A 68 -8.45 -24.94 9.53
CA VAL A 68 -7.50 -25.15 8.43
C VAL A 68 -7.21 -23.85 7.68
N TYR A 69 -8.23 -23.00 7.52
CA TYR A 69 -8.15 -21.76 6.74
C TYR A 69 -7.04 -20.80 7.21
N PRO A 70 -6.84 -20.52 8.52
CA PRO A 70 -5.75 -19.66 8.95
C PRO A 70 -4.37 -20.17 8.53
N GLY A 71 -4.15 -21.47 8.58
CA GLY A 71 -2.90 -22.10 8.14
C GLY A 71 -2.70 -22.01 6.62
N MET A 72 -3.75 -22.34 5.85
CA MET A 72 -3.71 -22.23 4.38
C MET A 72 -3.59 -20.79 3.91
N ALA A 73 -4.20 -19.84 4.61
CA ALA A 73 -4.08 -18.43 4.32
C ALA A 73 -2.61 -17.99 4.45
N GLY A 74 -1.94 -18.39 5.54
CA GLY A 74 -0.51 -18.13 5.73
C GLY A 74 0.35 -18.78 4.66
N MET A 75 0.15 -20.07 4.37
CA MET A 75 0.88 -20.75 3.29
C MET A 75 0.62 -20.10 1.92
N GLY A 76 -0.62 -19.69 1.65
CA GLY A 76 -0.99 -18.99 0.42
C GLY A 76 -0.26 -17.66 0.26
N LEU A 77 -0.18 -16.88 1.34
CA LEU A 77 0.41 -15.53 1.32
C LEU A 77 1.94 -15.55 1.33
N PHE A 78 2.56 -16.52 2.00
CA PHE A 78 4.03 -16.56 2.16
C PHE A 78 4.74 -17.56 1.25
N VAL A 79 4.04 -18.57 0.73
CA VAL A 79 4.65 -19.59 -0.14
C VAL A 79 4.09 -19.50 -1.55
N LEU A 80 2.76 -19.57 -1.68
CA LEU A 80 2.12 -19.64 -2.99
C LEU A 80 2.18 -18.29 -3.74
N PHE A 81 1.98 -17.19 -3.02
CA PHE A 81 2.03 -15.85 -3.60
C PHE A 81 3.41 -15.51 -4.19
N PRO A 82 4.54 -15.64 -3.47
CA PRO A 82 5.87 -15.41 -4.06
C PRO A 82 6.17 -16.34 -5.24
N LEU A 83 5.70 -17.59 -5.20
CA LEU A 83 5.87 -18.55 -6.29
C LEU A 83 5.13 -18.08 -7.56
N VAL A 84 3.85 -17.71 -7.44
CA VAL A 84 3.05 -17.20 -8.57
C VAL A 84 3.63 -15.89 -9.09
N CYS A 85 4.05 -14.98 -8.21
CA CYS A 85 4.74 -13.75 -8.61
C CYS A 85 6.02 -14.06 -9.39
N THR A 86 6.81 -15.05 -8.98
CA THR A 86 8.02 -15.47 -9.70
C THR A 86 7.70 -15.96 -11.10
N ILE A 87 6.66 -16.79 -11.25
CA ILE A 87 6.20 -17.26 -12.57
C ILE A 87 5.71 -16.08 -13.42
N ALA A 88 4.92 -15.17 -12.85
CA ALA A 88 4.44 -13.99 -13.56
C ALA A 88 5.59 -13.10 -14.06
N ILE A 89 6.58 -12.83 -13.19
CA ILE A 89 7.78 -12.08 -13.53
C ILE A 89 8.57 -12.79 -14.63
N ALA A 90 8.65 -14.12 -14.62
CA ALA A 90 9.36 -14.89 -15.64
C ALA A 90 8.77 -14.72 -17.06
N PHE A 91 7.49 -14.37 -17.19
CA PHE A 91 6.86 -14.03 -18.48
C PHE A 91 7.05 -12.56 -18.88
N THR A 92 7.62 -11.73 -18.01
CA THR A 92 7.88 -10.31 -18.29
C THR A 92 9.37 -10.08 -18.58
N ASN A 93 9.69 -9.04 -19.36
CA ASN A 93 11.09 -8.62 -19.58
C ASN A 93 11.61 -7.79 -18.40
N TYR A 94 11.37 -8.25 -17.17
CA TYR A 94 11.88 -7.61 -15.96
C TYR A 94 13.35 -7.99 -15.80
N SER A 95 14.23 -7.01 -16.01
CA SER A 95 15.68 -7.15 -15.93
C SER A 95 16.28 -5.88 -15.33
N SER A 96 17.60 -5.88 -15.06
CA SER A 96 18.31 -4.67 -14.59
C SER A 96 18.16 -3.47 -15.53
N THR A 97 17.84 -3.70 -16.81
CA THR A 97 17.60 -2.63 -17.81
C THR A 97 16.17 -2.10 -17.75
N ASN A 98 15.19 -2.94 -17.39
CA ASN A 98 13.75 -2.63 -17.40
C ASN A 98 13.15 -2.77 -15.98
N GLN A 99 13.75 -2.07 -15.02
CA GLN A 99 13.37 -2.17 -13.61
C GLN A 99 12.25 -1.21 -13.23
N LEU A 100 12.13 -0.09 -13.95
CA LEU A 100 11.14 0.95 -13.72
C LEU A 100 9.85 0.64 -14.47
N THR A 101 8.71 0.98 -13.85
CA THR A 101 7.45 1.07 -14.60
C THR A 101 7.55 2.18 -15.65
N PHE A 102 6.71 2.11 -16.67
CA PHE A 102 6.74 3.07 -17.79
C PHE A 102 6.60 4.53 -17.31
N GLU A 103 5.70 4.77 -16.36
CA GLU A 103 5.43 6.09 -15.80
C GLU A 103 6.67 6.67 -15.11
N ARG A 104 7.40 5.81 -14.37
CA ARG A 104 8.59 6.23 -13.65
C ARG A 104 9.81 6.39 -14.55
N ALA A 105 9.91 5.60 -15.61
CA ALA A 105 10.91 5.81 -16.64
C ALA A 105 10.69 7.15 -17.35
N GLN A 106 9.43 7.53 -17.64
CA GLN A 106 9.09 8.81 -18.23
C GLN A 106 9.42 9.97 -17.28
N GLU A 107 9.07 9.88 -16.00
CA GLU A 107 9.39 10.90 -15.00
C GLU A 107 10.91 11.13 -14.90
N VAL A 108 11.69 10.05 -14.82
CA VAL A 108 13.17 10.13 -14.79
C VAL A 108 13.73 10.75 -16.07
N LEU A 109 13.14 10.45 -17.23
CA LEU A 109 13.58 11.04 -18.50
C LEU A 109 13.19 12.52 -18.64
N LEU A 110 12.07 12.93 -18.05
CA LEU A 110 11.63 14.34 -18.02
C LEU A 110 12.43 15.17 -16.99
N ASP A 111 12.83 14.55 -15.89
CA ASP A 111 13.68 15.17 -14.87
C ASP A 111 15.14 15.33 -15.32
N ARG A 112 15.54 14.66 -16.43
CA ARG A 112 16.82 14.94 -17.08
C ARG A 112 16.82 16.35 -17.65
N SER A 113 17.29 17.28 -16.84
CA SER A 113 17.62 18.61 -17.30
C SER A 113 18.93 18.57 -18.09
N TRP A 114 18.92 19.12 -19.29
CA TRP A 114 20.15 19.63 -19.88
C TRP A 114 20.44 21.00 -19.30
N GLN A 115 21.73 21.31 -19.12
CA GLN A 115 22.18 22.62 -18.65
C GLN A 115 21.86 23.66 -19.72
N ALA A 116 20.64 24.19 -19.67
CA ALA A 116 20.11 25.20 -20.56
C ALA A 116 19.55 26.31 -19.69
N GLY A 117 20.39 27.28 -19.36
CA GLY A 117 20.03 28.40 -18.51
C GLY A 117 21.22 29.07 -17.85
N LYS A 118 20.95 30.20 -17.18
CA LYS A 118 21.95 30.98 -16.44
C LYS A 118 22.45 30.19 -15.23
N THR A 119 23.77 30.18 -15.03
CA THR A 119 24.40 29.58 -13.85
C THR A 119 24.34 30.57 -12.70
N TYR A 120 23.73 30.18 -11.58
CA TYR A 120 23.65 31.02 -10.37
C TYR A 120 24.68 30.52 -9.35
N ASN A 121 25.52 31.42 -8.85
CA ASN A 121 26.41 31.11 -7.73
C ASN A 121 25.60 31.11 -6.43
N PHE A 122 25.74 30.08 -5.61
CA PHE A 122 25.07 30.02 -4.31
C PHE A 122 26.05 30.35 -3.17
N GLY A 123 25.54 30.99 -2.12
CA GLY A 123 26.25 31.22 -0.85
C GLY A 123 25.35 30.84 0.31
N LEU A 124 25.92 30.13 1.29
CA LEU A 124 25.21 29.70 2.50
C LEU A 124 25.63 30.61 3.67
N TYR A 125 24.66 31.24 4.33
CA TYR A 125 24.91 32.14 5.44
C TYR A 125 24.24 31.61 6.72
N PRO A 126 24.96 31.59 7.86
CA PRO A 126 24.37 31.22 9.13
C PRO A 126 23.40 32.31 9.61
N ALA A 127 22.20 31.93 10.05
CA ALA A 127 21.17 32.83 10.56
C ALA A 127 20.59 32.27 11.88
N GLY A 128 21.33 32.48 12.97
CA GLY A 128 21.02 31.85 14.26
C GLY A 128 21.36 30.36 14.23
N ASP A 129 20.40 29.50 14.58
CA ASP A 129 20.52 28.03 14.48
C ASP A 129 20.12 27.48 13.10
N GLU A 130 19.69 28.34 12.17
CA GLU A 130 19.26 27.97 10.81
C GLU A 130 20.28 28.42 9.75
N TRP A 131 20.15 27.89 8.53
CA TRP A 131 20.98 28.25 7.40
C TRP A 131 20.15 28.93 6.31
N GLN A 132 20.71 29.99 5.72
CA GLN A 132 20.09 30.71 4.62
C GLN A 132 20.87 30.50 3.33
N LEU A 133 20.18 29.99 2.31
CA LEU A 133 20.71 29.87 0.96
C LEU A 133 20.43 31.15 0.18
N ALA A 134 21.47 31.79 -0.34
CA ALA A 134 21.37 32.93 -1.25
C ALA A 134 21.88 32.54 -2.64
N LEU A 135 21.12 32.88 -3.68
CA LEU A 135 21.50 32.65 -5.09
C LEU A 135 21.83 34.00 -5.74
N SER A 136 22.97 34.07 -6.43
CA SER A 136 23.46 35.25 -7.15
C SER A 136 23.57 34.95 -8.63
N ASP A 137 22.86 35.72 -9.46
CA ASP A 137 22.99 35.68 -10.91
C ASP A 137 24.26 36.43 -11.33
N GLY A 138 25.18 35.74 -12.05
CA GLY A 138 26.42 36.34 -12.54
C GLY A 138 26.23 37.33 -13.69
N GLU A 139 25.13 37.24 -14.45
CA GLU A 139 24.90 38.11 -15.61
C GLU A 139 24.08 39.37 -15.28
N THR A 140 23.21 39.29 -14.29
CA THR A 140 22.22 40.36 -14.01
C THR A 140 22.48 41.09 -12.68
N GLY A 141 23.43 40.62 -11.85
CA GLY A 141 23.77 41.21 -10.54
C GLY A 141 22.63 41.15 -9.51
N LYS A 142 21.51 40.52 -9.85
CA LYS A 142 20.33 40.36 -8.99
C LYS A 142 20.53 39.21 -8.02
N LYS A 143 20.39 39.50 -6.73
CA LYS A 143 20.30 38.51 -5.65
C LYS A 143 18.83 38.13 -5.45
N LEU A 144 18.51 36.85 -5.60
CA LEU A 144 17.14 36.35 -5.38
C LEU A 144 16.91 36.06 -3.89
N PRO A 145 15.73 36.39 -3.33
CA PRO A 145 15.53 36.35 -1.88
C PRO A 145 15.43 34.93 -1.30
N LEU A 146 16.36 34.67 -0.39
CA LEU A 146 16.35 33.85 0.83
C LEU A 146 15.15 32.91 1.02
N ARG A 147 15.37 31.61 0.80
CA ARG A 147 14.55 30.54 1.38
C ARG A 147 15.27 30.01 2.62
N ARG A 148 14.61 30.06 3.78
CA ARG A 148 15.10 29.40 5.01
C ARG A 148 15.11 27.90 4.79
N VAL A 149 16.23 27.25 5.16
CA VAL A 149 16.44 25.80 5.13
C VAL A 149 16.61 25.31 6.55
#